data_AF-A0AA43F843-F1
#
_entry.id   AF-A0AA43F843-F1
#
_cell.length_a   1.000
_cell.length_b   1.000
_cell.length_c   1.000
_cell.angle_alpha   90.00
_cell.angle_beta   90.00
_cell.angle_gamma   90.00
#
_symmetry.space_group_name_H-M   'P 1'
#
loop_
_entity.id
_entity.type
_entity.pdbx_description
1 polymer ?
#
loop_
_entity_poly.entity_id
_entity_poly.type
_entity_poly.pdbx_seq_one_letter_code
_entity_poly.pdbx_strand_id
1 'polypeptide(L)'
;MIQPALEVVFGSTGRIVVGSIVAFWCGDFMNSYVMAKMKVWTEGRHLWTRTIGSTAVGQLVDSALFYPIAFLGTWQPGTMLKVIAFNWAFKVSVEILFTPATYAIVAWLKRRENEDWYDRHTDFTPFSLKD
;
A
#
# COMPACT_ATOMS: atom_id res chain seq x y z
N MET A 1 -33.50 -1.30 -20.12
CA MET A 1 -33.01 -0.12 -19.37
C MET A 1 -31.65 -0.40 -18.72
N ILE A 2 -30.70 -1.04 -19.42
CA ILE A 2 -29.31 -1.22 -18.91
C ILE A 2 -28.30 -0.53 -19.85
N GLN A 3 -28.70 -0.30 -21.11
CA GLN A 3 -27.84 0.25 -22.17
C GLN A 3 -27.14 1.58 -21.85
N PRO A 4 -27.78 2.63 -21.29
CA PRO A 4 -27.08 3.91 -21.06
C PRO A 4 -26.08 3.85 -19.90
N ALA A 5 -26.32 3.02 -18.88
CA ALA A 5 -25.35 2.81 -17.81
C ALA A 5 -24.14 2.00 -18.30
N LEU A 6 -24.36 1.05 -19.21
CA LEU A 6 -23.31 0.24 -19.80
C LEU A 6 -22.38 1.08 -20.69
N GLU A 7 -22.89 1.99 -21.52
CA GLU A 7 -22.05 2.88 -22.35
C GLU A 7 -21.21 3.86 -21.52
N VAL A 8 -21.76 4.41 -20.43
CA VAL A 8 -21.01 5.28 -19.53
C VAL A 8 -19.92 4.51 -18.79
N VAL A 9 -20.22 3.28 -18.36
CA VAL A 9 -19.22 2.39 -17.74
C VAL A 9 -18.18 2.01 -18.79
N PHE A 10 -18.53 1.47 -19.96
CA PHE A 10 -17.57 1.04 -20.98
C PHE A 10 -16.73 2.19 -21.56
N GLY A 11 -17.31 3.39 -21.73
CA GLY A 11 -16.58 4.57 -22.20
C GLY A 11 -15.56 5.11 -21.18
N SER A 12 -15.86 5.00 -19.88
CA SER A 12 -14.93 5.36 -18.80
C SER A 12 -13.99 4.22 -18.41
N THR A 13 -14.41 2.96 -18.59
CA THR A 13 -13.68 1.75 -18.19
C THR A 13 -12.31 1.66 -18.83
N GLY A 14 -12.17 2.02 -20.11
CA GLY A 14 -10.86 2.03 -20.77
C GLY A 14 -9.86 2.98 -20.07
N ARG A 15 -10.32 4.17 -19.67
CA ARG A 15 -9.49 5.17 -18.97
C ARG A 15 -9.18 4.74 -17.54
N ILE A 16 -10.16 4.14 -16.86
CA ILE A 16 -10.00 3.58 -15.52
C ILE A 16 -8.96 2.44 -15.54
N VAL A 17 -9.06 1.51 -16.50
CA VAL A 17 -8.13 0.38 -16.62
C VAL A 17 -6.72 0.86 -16.91
N VAL A 18 -6.54 1.76 -17.88
CA VAL A 18 -5.22 2.34 -18.17
C VAL A 18 -4.69 3.11 -16.95
N GLY A 19 -5.54 3.87 -16.27
CA GLY A 19 -5.20 4.59 -15.04
C GLY A 19 -4.77 3.65 -13.92
N SER A 20 -5.49 2.55 -13.70
CA SER A 20 -5.14 1.52 -12.72
C SER A 20 -3.81 0.86 -13.03
N ILE A 21 -3.53 0.53 -14.29
CA ILE A 21 -2.26 -0.11 -14.67
C ILE A 21 -1.08 0.84 -14.39
N VAL A 22 -1.20 2.11 -14.80
CA VAL A 22 -0.15 3.12 -14.59
C VAL A 22 0.02 3.43 -13.10
N ALA A 23 -1.08 3.61 -12.38
CA ALA A 23 -1.06 3.88 -10.95
C ALA A 23 -0.44 2.71 -10.17
N PHE A 24 -0.83 1.48 -10.50
CA PHE A 24 -0.31 0.27 -9.89
C PHE A 24 1.20 0.13 -10.13
N TRP A 25 1.66 0.29 -11.37
CA TRP A 25 3.10 0.25 -11.67
C TRP A 25 3.90 1.31 -10.91
N CYS A 26 3.45 2.56 -10.93
CA CYS A 26 4.13 3.65 -10.24
C CYS A 26 4.06 3.50 -8.71
N GLY A 27 2.93 3.05 -8.18
CA GLY A 27 2.69 2.82 -6.76
C GLY A 27 3.56 1.68 -6.22
N ASP A 28 3.61 0.55 -6.91
CA ASP A 28 4.44 -0.60 -6.55
C ASP A 28 5.92 -0.30 -6.69
N PHE A 29 6.31 0.44 -7.74
CA PHE A 29 7.67 0.90 -7.91
C PHE A 29 8.08 1.81 -6.74
N MET A 30 7.23 2.76 -6.36
CA MET A 30 7.50 3.65 -5.23
C MET A 30 7.54 2.88 -3.90
N ASN A 31 6.64 1.93 -3.68
CA ASN A 31 6.64 1.07 -2.51
C ASN A 31 7.98 0.34 -2.39
N SER A 32 8.38 -0.37 -3.44
CA SER A 32 9.64 -1.13 -3.47
C SER A 32 10.87 -0.22 -3.32
N TYR A 33 10.86 0.96 -3.95
CA TYR A 33 11.94 1.94 -3.86
C TYR A 33 12.09 2.51 -2.45
N VAL A 34 11.00 2.91 -1.80
CA VAL A 34 11.01 3.42 -0.43
C VAL A 34 11.44 2.31 0.53
N MET A 35 10.96 1.08 0.33
CA MET A 35 11.36 -0.07 1.13
C MET A 35 12.88 -0.32 1.04
N ALA A 36 13.46 -0.22 -0.15
CA ALA A 36 14.90 -0.36 -0.40
C ALA A 36 15.69 0.81 0.22
N LYS A 37 15.25 2.05 -0.01
CA LYS A 37 15.93 3.25 0.51
C LYS A 37 15.93 3.29 2.03
N MET A 38 14.80 2.97 2.67
CA MET A 38 14.74 2.88 4.11
C MET A 38 15.55 1.69 4.64
N LYS A 39 15.74 0.60 3.89
CA LYS A 39 16.64 -0.50 4.29
C LYS A 39 18.06 0.00 4.52
N VAL A 40 18.55 0.80 3.56
CA VAL A 40 19.89 1.39 3.60
C VAL A 40 20.00 2.39 4.75
N TRP A 41 18.99 3.21 4.97
CA TRP A 41 19.00 4.22 6.03
C TRP A 41 18.88 3.65 7.45
N THR A 42 18.18 2.53 7.62
CA THR A 42 17.92 1.96 8.95
C THR A 42 18.89 0.83 9.31
N GLU A 43 19.91 0.56 8.48
CA GLU A 43 20.89 -0.53 8.66
C GLU A 43 20.23 -1.89 8.98
N GLY A 44 19.04 -2.13 8.42
CA GLY A 44 18.26 -3.34 8.70
C GLY A 44 17.51 -3.37 10.03
N ARG A 45 17.65 -2.37 10.91
CA ARG A 45 16.87 -2.25 12.15
C ARG A 45 15.47 -1.68 11.85
N HIS A 46 14.44 -2.14 12.57
CA HIS A 46 13.03 -1.76 12.40
C HIS A 46 12.43 -2.05 11.00
N LEU A 47 12.36 -3.32 10.62
CA LEU A 47 11.67 -3.80 9.39
C LEU A 47 10.25 -3.25 9.25
N TRP A 48 9.57 -3.04 10.38
CA TRP A 48 8.15 -2.77 10.41
C TRP A 48 7.76 -1.33 10.07
N THR A 49 8.53 -0.36 10.58
CA THR A 49 8.40 1.05 10.18
C THR A 49 8.68 1.21 8.68
N ARG A 50 9.53 0.35 8.11
CA ARG A 50 9.79 0.33 6.67
C ARG A 50 8.61 -0.19 5.86
N THR A 51 7.99 -1.29 6.28
CA THR A 51 6.84 -1.87 5.56
C THR A 51 5.63 -0.94 5.58
N ILE A 52 5.30 -0.35 6.74
CA ILE A 52 4.19 0.60 6.83
C ILE A 52 4.51 1.88 6.04
N GLY A 53 5.73 2.41 6.19
CA GLY A 53 6.15 3.63 5.50
C GLY A 53 6.16 3.47 3.98
N SER A 54 6.63 2.32 3.48
CA SER A 54 6.68 2.05 2.05
C SER A 54 5.29 1.83 1.46
N THR A 55 4.41 1.11 2.17
CA THR A 55 3.01 0.94 1.77
C THR A 55 2.25 2.26 1.78
N ALA A 56 2.44 3.10 2.81
CA ALA A 56 1.79 4.41 2.89
C ALA A 56 2.19 5.33 1.71
N VAL A 57 3.48 5.36 1.35
CA VAL A 57 3.96 6.16 0.22
C VAL A 57 3.54 5.54 -1.12
N GLY A 58 3.59 4.21 -1.26
CA GLY A 58 3.11 3.51 -2.45
C GLY A 58 1.62 3.77 -2.71
N GLN A 59 0.79 3.66 -1.68
CA GLN A 59 -0.65 3.96 -1.75
C GLN A 59 -0.92 5.45 -2.03
N LEU A 60 -0.08 6.36 -1.53
CA LEU A 60 -0.20 7.78 -1.85
C LEU A 60 0.00 8.00 -3.33
N VAL A 61 1.06 7.44 -3.91
CA VAL A 61 1.39 7.59 -5.33
C VAL A 61 0.36 6.88 -6.21
N ASP A 62 -0.06 5.68 -5.84
CA ASP A 62 -1.13 4.95 -6.54
C ASP A 62 -2.41 5.78 -6.59
N SER A 63 -2.89 6.27 -5.43
CA SER A 63 -4.12 7.08 -5.36
C SER A 63 -3.95 8.42 -6.09
N ALA A 64 -2.79 9.07 -5.95
CA ALA A 64 -2.53 10.35 -6.60
C ALA A 64 -2.47 10.23 -8.14
N LEU A 65 -2.13 9.06 -8.69
CA LEU A 65 -2.11 8.82 -10.13
C LEU A 65 -3.44 8.25 -10.64
N PHE A 66 -4.04 7.31 -9.91
CA PHE A 66 -5.27 6.64 -10.30
C PHE A 66 -6.42 7.63 -10.48
N TYR A 67 -6.72 8.44 -9.45
CA TYR A 67 -7.91 9.27 -9.45
C TYR A 67 -7.89 10.36 -10.54
N PRO A 68 -6.78 11.10 -10.77
CA PRO A 68 -6.71 12.04 -11.89
C PRO A 68 -6.84 11.34 -13.24
N ILE A 69 -6.22 10.18 -13.46
CA ILE A 69 -6.26 9.49 -14.76
C ILE A 69 -7.66 8.88 -15.02
N ALA A 70 -8.28 8.30 -13.99
CA ALA A 70 -9.58 7.65 -14.07
C ALA A 70 -10.74 8.65 -14.19
N PHE A 71 -10.68 9.79 -13.49
CA PHE A 71 -11.79 10.73 -13.37
C PHE A 71 -11.58 12.09 -14.05
N LEU A 72 -10.53 12.22 -14.88
CA LEU A 72 -10.20 13.45 -15.62
C LEU A 72 -11.39 13.95 -16.45
N GLY A 73 -12.03 15.03 -15.97
CA GLY A 73 -13.16 15.71 -16.62
C GLY A 73 -14.55 15.34 -16.10
N THR A 74 -14.69 14.43 -15.13
CA THR A 74 -16.01 14.01 -14.59
C THR A 74 -16.29 14.54 -13.18
N TRP A 75 -15.26 14.73 -12.36
CA TRP A 75 -15.38 15.14 -10.95
C TRP A 75 -14.71 16.49 -10.71
N GLN A 76 -15.28 17.30 -9.81
CA GLN A 76 -14.69 18.58 -9.43
C GLN A 76 -13.35 18.33 -8.69
N PRO A 77 -12.23 18.99 -9.09
CA PRO A 77 -10.90 18.68 -8.56
C PRO A 77 -10.79 18.78 -7.04
N GLY A 78 -11.50 19.73 -6.43
CA GLY A 78 -11.53 19.90 -4.97
C GLY A 78 -12.19 18.76 -4.22
N THR A 79 -13.24 18.16 -4.77
CA THR A 79 -13.92 16.99 -4.17
C THR A 79 -13.08 15.73 -4.35
N MET A 80 -12.49 15.57 -5.54
CA MET A 80 -11.60 14.44 -5.82
C MET A 80 -10.40 14.40 -4.86
N LEU A 81 -9.73 15.53 -4.63
CA LEU A 81 -8.60 15.59 -3.70
C LEU A 81 -9.00 15.26 -2.26
N LYS A 82 -10.18 15.72 -1.81
CA LYS A 82 -10.71 15.36 -0.48
C LYS A 82 -10.97 13.87 -0.35
N VAL A 83 -11.53 13.24 -1.37
CA VAL A 83 -11.80 11.79 -1.38
C VAL A 83 -10.51 11.00 -1.39
N ILE A 84 -9.52 11.40 -2.20
CA ILE A 84 -8.18 10.78 -2.22
C ILE A 84 -7.53 10.90 -0.84
N ALA A 85 -7.48 12.11 -0.29
CA ALA A 85 -6.84 12.36 1.01
C ALA A 85 -7.55 11.60 2.14
N PHE A 86 -8.88 11.55 2.13
CA PHE A 86 -9.65 10.80 3.12
C PHE A 86 -9.42 9.30 3.00
N ASN A 87 -9.48 8.73 1.79
CA ASN A 87 -9.24 7.30 1.58
C ASN A 87 -7.80 6.91 1.95
N TRP A 88 -6.84 7.73 1.56
CA TRP A 88 -5.44 7.53 1.89
C TRP A 88 -5.23 7.61 3.41
N ALA A 89 -5.69 8.67 4.06
CA ALA A 89 -5.55 8.84 5.51
C ALA A 89 -6.26 7.72 6.27
N PHE A 90 -7.44 7.30 5.83
CA PHE A 90 -8.17 6.18 6.43
C PHE A 90 -7.39 4.87 6.30
N LYS A 91 -6.90 4.53 5.11
CA LYS A 91 -6.10 3.31 4.89
C LYS A 91 -4.83 3.31 5.73
N VAL A 92 -4.09 4.42 5.73
CA VAL A 92 -2.87 4.57 6.53
C VAL A 92 -3.17 4.51 8.02
N SER A 93 -4.26 5.11 8.50
CA SER A 93 -4.66 5.05 9.92
C SER A 93 -5.01 3.62 10.35
N VAL A 94 -5.75 2.89 9.50
CA VAL A 94 -6.05 1.47 9.72
C VAL A 94 -4.74 0.68 9.77
N GLU A 95 -3.82 0.89 8.83
CA GLU A 95 -2.54 0.19 8.81
C GLU A 95 -1.74 0.46 10.08
N ILE A 96 -1.62 1.73 10.50
CA ILE A 96 -0.92 2.15 11.72
C ILE A 96 -1.56 1.58 12.99
N LEU A 97 -2.88 1.36 13.01
CA LEU A 97 -3.57 0.77 14.17
C LEU A 97 -3.43 -0.76 14.20
N PHE A 98 -3.61 -1.40 13.05
CA PHE A 98 -3.59 -2.85 12.94
C PHE A 98 -2.20 -3.43 13.06
N THR A 99 -1.16 -2.71 12.65
CA THR A 99 0.20 -3.18 12.83
C THR A 99 0.49 -3.45 14.32
N PRO A 100 0.55 -2.46 15.24
CA PRO A 100 0.90 -2.68 16.64
C PRO A 100 -0.03 -3.69 17.33
N ALA A 101 -1.31 -3.72 16.93
CA ALA A 101 -2.25 -4.75 17.38
C ALA A 101 -1.81 -6.15 16.95
N THR A 102 -1.38 -6.34 15.70
CA THR A 102 -0.84 -7.61 15.20
C THR A 102 0.40 -8.02 15.99
N TYR A 103 1.32 -7.11 16.32
CA TYR A 103 2.48 -7.44 17.16
C TYR A 103 2.08 -7.82 18.58
N ALA A 104 1.12 -7.11 19.18
CA ALA A 104 0.62 -7.43 20.50
C ALA A 104 -0.03 -8.82 20.53
N ILE A 105 -0.82 -9.16 19.50
CA ILE A 105 -1.46 -10.48 19.36
C ILE A 105 -0.42 -11.57 19.15
N VAL A 106 0.55 -11.38 18.26
CA VAL A 106 1.64 -12.34 18.03
C VAL A 106 2.47 -12.53 19.29
N ALA A 107 2.82 -11.46 20.00
CA ALA A 107 3.56 -11.55 21.26
C ALA A 107 2.75 -12.25 22.36
N TRP A 108 1.44 -12.00 22.42
CA TRP A 108 0.53 -12.67 23.35
C TRP A 108 0.39 -14.17 23.03
N LEU A 109 0.27 -14.53 21.75
CA LEU A 109 0.19 -15.91 21.29
C LEU A 109 1.50 -16.67 21.55
N LYS A 110 2.66 -16.07 21.25
CA LYS A 110 3.98 -16.63 21.56
C LYS A 110 4.18 -16.88 23.07
N ARG A 111 3.70 -15.96 23.92
CA ARG A 111 3.72 -16.14 25.39
C ARG A 111 2.82 -17.28 25.87
N ARG A 112 1.79 -17.63 25.11
CA ARG A 112 0.84 -18.72 25.43
C ARG A 112 1.34 -20.07 24.93
N GLU A 113 2.03 -20.10 23.79
CA GLU A 113 2.51 -21.35 23.17
C GLU A 113 3.88 -21.82 23.69
N ASN A 114 4.64 -20.97 24.40
CA ASN A 114 5.93 -21.33 25.02
C ASN A 114 6.96 -21.94 24.03
N GLU A 115 6.76 -21.73 22.73
CA GLU A 115 7.74 -21.99 21.70
C GLU A 115 8.56 -20.71 21.50
N ASP A 116 9.62 -20.61 22.28
CA ASP A 116 10.61 -19.53 22.20
C ASP A 116 11.55 -19.76 20.99
N TRP A 117 10.99 -20.03 19.82
CA TRP A 117 11.70 -19.88 18.56
C TRP A 117 11.64 -18.41 18.16
N TYR A 118 12.46 -17.61 18.84
CA TYR A 118 13.05 -16.48 18.13
C TYR A 118 13.98 -17.07 17.10
N ASP A 119 13.53 -17.11 15.86
CA ASP A 119 14.43 -17.29 14.75
C ASP A 119 15.27 -16.00 14.63
N ARG A 120 16.26 -15.89 15.52
CA ARG A 120 17.28 -14.82 15.51
C ARG A 120 18.27 -15.01 14.36
N HIS A 121 18.11 -16.08 13.58
CA HIS A 121 18.90 -16.43 12.42
C HIS A 121 18.10 -16.56 11.11
N THR A 122 16.80 -16.23 11.07
CA THR A 122 16.18 -15.92 9.77
C THR A 122 16.53 -14.49 9.42
N ASP A 123 17.49 -14.38 8.52
CA ASP A 123 17.45 -13.35 7.50
C ASP A 123 16.10 -13.44 6.78
N PHE A 124 15.09 -12.71 7.25
CA PHE A 124 13.85 -12.44 6.51
C PHE A 124 14.10 -11.49 5.33
N THR A 125 15.24 -11.63 4.67
CA THR A 125 15.52 -11.01 3.40
C THR A 125 14.94 -11.91 2.32
N PRO A 126 14.04 -11.44 1.45
CA PRO A 126 13.55 -12.23 0.31
C PRO A 126 14.62 -12.46 -0.78
N PHE A 127 15.89 -12.16 -0.47
CA PHE A 127 17.04 -12.25 -1.36
C PHE A 127 18.20 -13.07 -0.77
N SER A 128 18.02 -13.82 0.31
CA SER A 128 19.00 -14.83 0.69
C SER A 128 18.85 -16.09 -0.18
N LEU A 129 19.09 -15.93 -1.48
CA LEU A 129 19.61 -17.03 -2.30
C LEU A 129 21.09 -17.15 -1.93
N LYS A 130 21.37 -18.00 -0.94
CA LYS A 130 22.70 -18.57 -0.77
C LYS A 130 22.71 -19.90 -1.50
N ASP A 131 23.57 -20.02 -2.50
CA ASP A 131 24.39 -21.23 -2.65
C ASP A 131 25.31 -21.37 -1.41
#